data_AF-A0A9D5EP41-F1
#
_entry.id   AF-A0A9D5EP41-F1
#
_cell.length_a   1.000
_cell.length_b   1.000
_cell.length_c   1.000
_cell.angle_alpha   90.00
_cell.angle_beta   90.00
_cell.angle_gamma   90.00
#
_symmetry.space_group_name_H-M   'P 1'
#
loop_
_entity.id
_entity.type
_entity.pdbx_description
1 polymer ?
#
loop_
_entity_poly.entity_id
_entity_poly.type
_entity_poly.pdbx_seq_one_letter_code
_entity_poly.pdbx_strand_id
1 'polypeptide(L)'
;MAGSAATTFSRRGVPAGSLAANSDANSHSAARVSFSSSRRHPMAAMLHDLDFPGLARWGAERVPAALFWTVSGSHLYGFPSVDSDIDLRGCFLAPLRSVIGLKSPPETVEPKGVLAGLEVEAVSHEVGKYLRLLCKHNGYVLEQIFSPLVVSGADFLARLRPLATQCVTRHCYHHYRGFLQTQRKLMQKEPVVRAKTLLYAYRVAMTGVHLLETGTVESHLPTLNERFGLSYIPELVARKVDAEATPLTGTDAAFHHSELDGWEQRLDQAFAGSKLPDDAPVDLLNEFVVELRLERS
;
A
#
# COMPACT_ATOMS: atom_id res chain seq x y z
N MET A 1 -73.59 -11.04 9.58
CA MET A 1 -73.55 -12.50 9.34
C MET A 1 -72.23 -12.77 8.65
N ALA A 2 -71.28 -13.61 9.09
CA ALA A 2 -71.05 -14.48 10.24
C ALA A 2 -69.50 -14.52 10.37
N GLY A 3 -68.82 -14.79 11.48
CA GLY A 3 -69.16 -15.19 12.83
C GLY A 3 -67.84 -15.17 13.62
N SER A 4 -67.85 -14.61 14.82
CA SER A 4 -66.75 -14.63 15.78
C SER A 4 -67.19 -15.48 16.96
N ALA A 5 -66.40 -16.49 17.32
CA ALA A 5 -66.60 -17.30 18.52
C ALA A 5 -65.27 -17.47 19.24
N ALA A 6 -65.08 -16.64 20.26
CA ALA A 6 -64.09 -16.83 21.31
C ALA A 6 -64.59 -17.91 22.28
N THR A 7 -63.72 -18.83 22.67
CA THR A 7 -63.97 -19.75 23.80
C THR A 7 -62.97 -19.44 24.90
N THR A 8 -63.51 -19.08 26.05
CA THR A 8 -62.81 -18.84 27.32
C THR A 8 -62.69 -20.16 28.07
N PHE A 9 -61.56 -20.42 28.72
CA PHE A 9 -61.51 -21.34 29.86
C PHE A 9 -60.64 -20.77 30.99
N SER A 10 -61.09 -21.03 32.21
CA SER A 10 -60.78 -20.32 33.44
C SER A 10 -60.08 -21.25 34.43
N ARG A 11 -59.06 -20.69 35.12
CA ARG A 11 -58.59 -20.94 36.50
C ARG A 11 -58.27 -22.38 36.97
N ARG A 12 -57.08 -22.58 37.54
CA ARG A 12 -56.76 -22.46 39.00
C ARG A 12 -55.34 -22.99 39.28
N GLY A 13 -54.66 -22.39 40.27
CA GLY A 13 -53.65 -23.09 41.09
C GLY A 13 -52.30 -22.39 41.23
N VAL A 14 -52.09 -21.71 42.36
CA VAL A 14 -50.78 -21.34 42.95
C VAL A 14 -50.48 -22.39 44.03
N PRO A 15 -49.24 -22.85 44.22
CA PRO A 15 -48.44 -22.33 45.34
C PRO A 15 -46.95 -22.12 45.04
N ALA A 16 -46.36 -21.22 45.84
CA ALA A 16 -44.95 -20.90 45.91
C ALA A 16 -44.09 -22.10 46.34
N GLY A 17 -42.92 -22.23 45.75
CA GLY A 17 -41.86 -23.14 46.16
C GLY A 17 -40.51 -22.57 45.74
N SER A 18 -39.72 -22.15 46.73
CA SER A 18 -38.34 -21.74 46.55
C SER A 18 -37.48 -22.91 46.11
N LEU A 19 -36.60 -22.71 45.13
CA LEU A 19 -35.35 -23.46 45.00
C LEU A 19 -34.38 -22.64 44.17
N ALA A 20 -33.25 -22.33 44.81
CA ALA A 20 -32.09 -21.73 44.18
C ALA A 20 -31.56 -22.65 43.08
N ALA A 21 -31.27 -22.07 41.93
CA ALA A 21 -30.42 -22.69 40.92
C ALA A 21 -29.61 -21.60 40.23
N ASN A 22 -28.29 -21.70 40.41
CA ASN A 22 -27.27 -21.02 39.64
C ASN A 22 -27.60 -21.09 38.15
N SER A 23 -27.63 -19.94 37.49
CA SER A 23 -27.44 -19.85 36.05
C SER A 23 -26.31 -18.88 35.79
N ASP A 24 -25.12 -19.45 35.58
CA ASP A 24 -24.00 -18.82 34.90
C ASP A 24 -24.45 -18.37 33.52
N ALA A 25 -24.86 -17.10 33.41
CA ALA A 25 -25.07 -16.43 32.13
C ALA A 25 -23.80 -15.66 31.79
N ASN A 26 -23.00 -16.30 30.95
CA ASN A 26 -21.80 -15.78 30.32
C ASN A 26 -22.16 -14.53 29.49
N SER A 27 -22.13 -13.34 30.11
CA SER A 27 -22.28 -12.07 29.39
C SER A 27 -20.98 -11.75 28.68
N HIS A 28 -20.98 -11.91 27.35
CA HIS A 28 -19.92 -11.42 26.48
C HIS A 28 -19.74 -9.91 26.68
N SER A 29 -18.68 -9.57 27.40
CA SER A 29 -18.12 -8.23 27.46
C SER A 29 -17.64 -7.86 26.06
N ALA A 30 -18.36 -6.92 25.42
CA ALA A 30 -17.85 -6.21 24.27
C ALA A 30 -16.64 -5.38 24.73
N ALA A 31 -15.45 -5.94 24.57
CA ALA A 31 -14.21 -5.25 24.81
C ALA A 31 -14.10 -4.08 23.82
N ARG A 32 -14.41 -2.87 24.31
CA ARG A 32 -14.01 -1.61 23.66
C ARG A 32 -12.49 -1.63 23.55
N VAL A 33 -11.98 -1.91 22.36
CA VAL A 33 -10.57 -1.65 22.03
C VAL A 33 -10.41 -0.14 22.01
N SER A 34 -9.96 0.42 23.14
CA SER A 34 -9.49 1.79 23.19
C SER A 34 -8.24 1.88 22.33
N PHE A 35 -8.31 2.62 21.22
CA PHE A 35 -7.13 3.03 20.48
C PHE A 35 -6.28 3.92 21.42
N SER A 36 -5.31 3.28 22.06
CA SER A 36 -4.26 3.96 22.79
C SER A 36 -3.52 4.86 21.80
N SER A 37 -3.55 6.16 22.07
CA SER A 37 -2.69 7.18 21.48
C SER A 37 -1.22 6.79 21.71
N SER A 38 -0.68 5.96 20.83
CA SER A 38 0.71 5.53 20.89
C SER A 38 1.57 6.52 20.12
N ARG A 39 2.39 7.25 20.88
CA ARG A 39 3.73 7.75 20.53
C ARG A 39 3.93 8.12 19.06
N ARG A 40 3.96 9.43 18.78
CA ARG A 40 4.52 9.97 17.54
C ARG A 40 5.90 9.33 17.32
N HIS A 41 5.99 8.41 16.37
CA HIS A 41 7.27 7.89 15.90
C HIS A 41 8.05 9.03 15.23
N PRO A 42 9.38 9.09 15.39
CA PRO A 42 10.21 10.09 14.76
C PRO A 42 10.44 9.76 13.27
N MET A 43 9.37 9.60 12.48
CA MET A 43 9.46 9.65 11.00
C MET A 43 9.61 11.10 10.49
N ALA A 44 9.76 12.07 11.39
CA ALA A 44 9.67 13.50 11.10
C ALA A 44 11.01 14.15 10.70
N ALA A 45 12.15 13.43 10.70
CA ALA A 45 13.47 14.07 10.58
C ALA A 45 14.19 13.91 9.23
N MET A 46 13.62 13.21 8.25
CA MET A 46 14.10 13.21 6.85
C MET A 46 12.99 13.55 5.84
N LEU A 47 11.99 14.33 6.28
CA LEU A 47 10.96 14.86 5.38
C LEU A 47 11.61 15.85 4.41
N HIS A 48 11.77 15.38 3.19
CA HIS A 48 12.24 16.13 2.03
C HIS A 48 11.47 17.45 1.88
N ASP A 49 12.21 18.52 1.53
CA ASP A 49 11.74 19.88 1.27
C ASP A 49 10.91 19.98 -0.03
N LEU A 50 10.02 19.01 -0.25
CA LEU A 50 9.14 18.96 -1.41
C LEU A 50 7.97 19.93 -1.19
N ASP A 51 7.75 20.82 -2.16
CA ASP A 51 6.59 21.72 -2.17
C ASP A 51 5.29 20.93 -2.46
N PHE A 52 4.74 20.25 -1.44
CA PHE A 52 3.48 19.51 -1.55
C PHE A 52 2.32 20.40 -2.03
N PRO A 53 2.12 21.63 -1.53
CA PRO A 53 1.14 22.54 -2.10
C PRO A 53 1.35 22.82 -3.59
N GLY A 54 2.60 23.01 -4.03
CA GLY A 54 2.96 23.18 -5.43
C GLY A 54 2.68 21.93 -6.27
N LEU A 55 3.06 20.75 -5.78
CA LEU A 55 2.77 19.47 -6.44
C LEU A 55 1.27 19.21 -6.56
N ALA A 56 0.49 19.59 -5.54
CA ALA A 56 -0.97 19.47 -5.57
C ALA A 56 -1.57 20.34 -6.68
N ARG A 57 -1.14 21.61 -6.80
CA ARG A 57 -1.55 22.50 -7.89
C ARG A 57 -1.11 21.98 -9.26
N TRP A 58 0.17 21.62 -9.38
CA TRP A 58 0.76 21.08 -10.61
C TRP A 58 0.01 19.83 -11.11
N GLY A 59 -0.33 18.92 -10.19
CA GLY A 59 -1.07 17.69 -10.47
C GLY A 59 -2.53 17.96 -10.84
N ALA A 60 -3.20 18.90 -10.15
CA ALA A 60 -4.57 19.27 -10.44
C ALA A 60 -4.73 19.97 -11.80
N GLU A 61 -3.77 20.81 -12.21
CA GLU A 61 -3.77 21.45 -13.53
C GLU A 61 -3.67 20.44 -14.68
N ARG A 62 -2.89 19.37 -14.48
CA ARG A 62 -2.60 18.36 -15.51
C ARG A 62 -3.59 17.21 -15.51
N VAL A 63 -4.15 16.86 -14.36
CA VAL A 63 -5.17 15.83 -14.19
C VAL A 63 -6.28 16.37 -13.28
N PRO A 64 -7.20 17.21 -13.81
CA PRO A 64 -8.23 17.87 -12.99
C PRO A 64 -9.16 16.91 -12.23
N ALA A 65 -9.32 15.68 -12.72
CA ALA A 65 -10.16 14.65 -12.10
C ALA A 65 -9.37 13.69 -11.18
N ALA A 66 -8.16 14.06 -10.76
CA ALA A 66 -7.39 13.28 -9.80
C ALA A 66 -8.13 13.14 -8.47
N LEU A 67 -8.21 11.92 -7.96
CA LEU A 67 -8.78 11.57 -6.66
C LEU A 67 -7.76 11.73 -5.55
N PHE A 68 -6.49 11.44 -5.85
CA PHE A 68 -5.36 11.66 -4.95
C PHE A 68 -4.04 11.73 -5.73
N TRP A 69 -3.03 12.29 -5.07
CA TRP A 69 -1.63 12.21 -5.47
C TRP A 69 -0.75 11.87 -4.27
N THR A 70 0.19 10.95 -4.46
CA THR A 70 1.23 10.59 -3.49
C THR A 70 2.60 10.66 -4.14
N VAL A 71 3.63 10.97 -3.36
CA VAL A 71 5.03 10.82 -3.80
C VAL A 71 5.44 9.34 -3.66
N SER A 72 6.12 8.84 -4.68
CA SER A 72 6.74 7.51 -4.73
C SER A 72 8.24 7.64 -5.00
N GLY A 73 8.87 6.59 -5.53
CA GLY A 73 10.26 6.67 -5.94
C GLY A 73 11.24 6.78 -4.78
N SER A 74 12.44 7.28 -5.07
CA SER A 74 13.53 7.36 -4.09
C SER A 74 13.15 8.14 -2.82
N HIS A 75 12.25 9.12 -2.94
CA HIS A 75 11.66 9.87 -1.82
C HIS A 75 10.84 8.97 -0.89
N LEU A 76 9.93 8.14 -1.43
CA LEU A 76 9.19 7.16 -0.63
C LEU A 76 10.11 6.07 -0.06
N TYR A 77 11.10 5.65 -0.84
CA TYR A 77 11.97 4.53 -0.47
C TYR A 77 13.09 4.92 0.52
N GLY A 78 13.28 6.21 0.81
CA GLY A 78 14.21 6.69 1.83
C GLY A 78 15.66 6.84 1.37
N PHE A 79 15.87 7.07 0.08
CA PHE A 79 17.19 7.31 -0.48
C PHE A 79 17.18 8.32 -1.64
N PRO A 80 16.49 9.47 -1.59
CA PRO A 80 16.62 10.48 -2.65
C PRO A 80 17.98 11.17 -2.55
N SER A 81 18.48 11.58 -3.72
CA SER A 81 19.63 12.45 -3.90
C SER A 81 19.10 13.85 -4.20
N VAL A 82 19.98 14.86 -4.17
CA VAL A 82 19.61 16.28 -4.40
C VAL A 82 18.92 16.48 -5.75
N ASP A 83 19.30 15.68 -6.75
CA ASP A 83 18.81 15.70 -8.12
C ASP A 83 17.75 14.62 -8.41
N SER A 84 17.20 13.96 -7.38
CA SER A 84 16.19 12.92 -7.61
C SER A 84 14.88 13.48 -8.13
N ASP A 85 14.40 12.90 -9.22
CA ASP A 85 13.08 13.20 -9.78
C ASP A 85 11.96 12.99 -8.75
N ILE A 86 10.88 13.75 -8.91
CA ILE A 86 9.65 13.61 -8.14
C ILE A 86 8.72 12.65 -8.88
N ASP A 87 8.68 11.41 -8.40
CA ASP A 87 7.73 10.40 -8.84
C ASP A 87 6.34 10.65 -8.23
N LEU A 88 5.43 11.27 -8.99
CA LEU A 88 4.06 11.57 -8.52
C LEU A 88 3.07 10.49 -8.99
N ARG A 89 2.47 9.75 -8.08
CA ARG A 89 1.58 8.62 -8.41
C ARG A 89 0.18 8.85 -7.91
N GLY A 90 -0.81 8.57 -8.75
CA GLY A 90 -2.19 8.93 -8.45
C GLY A 90 -3.23 8.05 -9.14
N CYS A 91 -4.47 8.41 -8.86
CA CYS A 91 -5.66 7.80 -9.43
C CYS A 91 -6.62 8.91 -9.83
N PHE A 92 -7.28 8.79 -10.99
CA PHE A 92 -8.28 9.76 -11.45
C PHE A 92 -9.61 9.09 -11.75
N LEU A 93 -10.69 9.86 -11.68
CA LEU A 93 -12.02 9.39 -12.04
C LEU A 93 -12.39 9.86 -13.46
N ALA A 94 -12.54 8.93 -14.39
CA ALA A 94 -13.10 9.25 -15.70
C ALA A 94 -14.60 9.58 -15.58
N PRO A 95 -15.14 10.52 -16.37
CA PRO A 95 -16.57 10.81 -16.39
C PRO A 95 -17.40 9.55 -16.64
N LEU A 96 -18.52 9.37 -15.92
CA LEU A 96 -19.34 8.16 -16.06
C LEU A 96 -19.70 7.87 -17.52
N ARG A 97 -20.14 8.90 -18.26
CA ARG A 97 -20.52 8.80 -19.68
C ARG A 97 -19.40 8.27 -20.58
N SER A 98 -18.13 8.54 -20.27
CA SER A 98 -17.02 8.03 -21.08
C SER A 98 -16.75 6.55 -20.81
N VAL A 99 -17.06 6.05 -19.61
CA VAL A 99 -16.83 4.63 -19.28
C VAL A 99 -17.95 3.72 -19.77
N ILE A 100 -19.21 4.17 -19.71
CA ILE A 100 -20.35 3.37 -20.19
C ILE A 100 -20.58 3.51 -21.71
N GLY A 101 -19.87 4.42 -22.36
CA GLY A 101 -19.93 4.62 -23.80
C GLY A 101 -19.16 3.54 -24.58
N LEU A 102 -19.37 3.51 -25.90
CA LEU A 102 -18.69 2.56 -26.80
C LEU A 102 -17.17 2.78 -26.90
N LYS A 103 -16.68 3.98 -26.56
CA LYS A 103 -15.26 4.33 -26.60
C LYS A 103 -14.71 4.33 -25.19
N SER A 104 -13.71 3.50 -24.92
CA SER A 104 -13.03 3.48 -23.62
C SER A 104 -12.27 4.80 -23.39
N PRO A 105 -12.32 5.37 -22.17
CA PRO A 105 -11.46 6.50 -21.83
C PRO A 105 -10.00 6.05 -21.77
N PRO A 106 -9.03 6.98 -21.86
CA PRO A 106 -7.66 6.68 -21.51
C PRO A 106 -7.60 6.09 -20.10
N GLU A 107 -6.99 4.92 -19.94
CA GLU A 107 -6.88 4.31 -18.61
C GLU A 107 -5.66 4.83 -17.84
N THR A 108 -4.76 5.57 -18.48
CA THR A 108 -3.52 6.08 -17.87
C THR A 108 -3.11 7.39 -18.53
N VAL A 109 -2.67 8.33 -17.70
CA VAL A 109 -2.07 9.59 -18.12
C VAL A 109 -0.73 9.75 -17.42
N GLU A 110 0.26 10.26 -18.15
CA GLU A 110 1.66 10.28 -17.70
C GLU A 110 2.28 11.67 -17.93
N PRO A 111 1.73 12.74 -17.30
CA PRO A 111 2.26 14.07 -17.54
C PRO A 111 3.66 14.21 -16.95
N LYS A 112 4.53 14.90 -17.69
CA LYS A 112 5.89 15.24 -17.26
C LYS A 112 6.05 16.76 -17.20
N GLY A 113 6.98 17.23 -16.40
CA GLY A 113 7.32 18.65 -16.32
C GLY A 113 8.34 18.94 -15.25
N VAL A 114 8.48 20.21 -14.88
CA VAL A 114 9.42 20.66 -13.86
C VAL A 114 8.67 21.47 -12.81
N LEU A 115 9.03 21.30 -11.54
CA LEU A 115 8.56 22.11 -10.42
C LEU A 115 9.74 22.45 -9.52
N ALA A 116 9.94 23.74 -9.22
CA ALA A 116 11.05 24.22 -8.37
C ALA A 116 12.45 23.69 -8.81
N GLY A 117 12.66 23.51 -10.13
CA GLY A 117 13.93 23.03 -10.69
C GLY A 117 14.11 21.51 -10.70
N LEU A 118 13.16 20.74 -10.16
CA LEU A 118 13.17 19.27 -10.19
C LEU A 118 12.23 18.72 -11.26
N GLU A 119 12.64 17.64 -11.94
CA GLU A 119 11.76 16.92 -12.85
C GLU A 119 10.63 16.23 -12.07
N VAL A 120 9.41 16.32 -12.59
CA VAL A 120 8.22 15.66 -12.05
C VAL A 120 7.74 14.65 -13.09
N GLU A 121 7.79 13.37 -12.72
CA GLU A 121 7.24 12.28 -13.51
C GLU A 121 5.95 11.78 -12.85
N ALA A 122 4.81 12.22 -13.39
CA ALA A 122 3.52 11.80 -12.87
C ALA A 122 2.96 10.62 -13.65
N VAL A 123 2.34 9.68 -12.95
CA VAL A 123 1.51 8.62 -13.54
C VAL A 123 0.22 8.54 -12.75
N SER A 124 -0.90 8.67 -13.44
CA SER A 124 -2.22 8.43 -12.86
C SER A 124 -2.99 7.42 -13.68
N HIS A 125 -3.61 6.46 -13.01
CA HIS A 125 -4.53 5.52 -13.66
C HIS A 125 -5.98 5.91 -13.42
N GLU A 126 -6.86 5.56 -14.36
CA GLU A 126 -8.31 5.63 -14.14
C GLU A 126 -8.68 4.66 -13.01
N VAL A 127 -9.61 5.04 -12.13
CA VAL A 127 -9.94 4.30 -10.90
C VAL A 127 -10.32 2.84 -11.13
N GLY A 128 -11.06 2.53 -12.18
CA GLY A 128 -11.37 1.16 -12.55
C GLY A 128 -10.10 0.36 -12.86
N LYS A 129 -9.17 0.91 -13.65
CA LYS A 129 -7.85 0.26 -13.89
C LYS A 129 -7.05 0.14 -12.60
N TYR A 130 -7.02 1.20 -11.79
CA TYR A 130 -6.28 1.24 -10.54
C TYR A 130 -6.70 0.11 -9.59
N LEU A 131 -8.02 -0.06 -9.41
CA LEU A 131 -8.56 -1.12 -8.56
C LEU A 131 -8.41 -2.51 -9.19
N ARG A 132 -8.49 -2.65 -10.52
CA ARG A 132 -8.13 -3.93 -11.18
C ARG A 132 -6.67 -4.32 -10.96
N LEU A 133 -5.75 -3.36 -10.93
CA LEU A 133 -4.35 -3.61 -10.59
C LEU A 133 -4.21 -4.02 -9.11
N LEU A 134 -4.92 -3.35 -8.21
CA LEU A 134 -4.97 -3.71 -6.79
C LEU A 134 -5.46 -5.16 -6.59
N CYS A 135 -6.55 -5.56 -7.28
CA CYS A 135 -7.06 -6.95 -7.25
C CYS A 135 -6.06 -7.98 -7.77
N LYS A 136 -5.11 -7.57 -8.62
CA LYS A 136 -4.04 -8.43 -9.15
C LYS A 136 -2.78 -8.41 -8.28
N HIS A 137 -2.94 -8.17 -6.98
CA HIS A 137 -1.87 -8.20 -5.97
C HIS A 137 -0.69 -7.26 -6.31
N ASN A 138 -0.96 -6.15 -7.00
CA ASN A 138 0.09 -5.25 -7.47
C ASN A 138 0.66 -4.45 -6.29
N GLY A 139 1.85 -4.85 -5.83
CA GLY A 139 2.56 -4.20 -4.72
C GLY A 139 2.76 -2.71 -4.94
N TYR A 140 3.09 -2.27 -6.15
CA TYR A 140 3.25 -0.85 -6.47
C TYR A 140 1.97 -0.01 -6.22
N VAL A 141 0.79 -0.58 -6.44
CA VAL A 141 -0.48 0.10 -6.10
C VAL A 141 -0.65 0.19 -4.58
N LEU A 142 -0.32 -0.87 -3.84
CA LEU A 142 -0.33 -0.86 -2.38
C LEU A 142 0.64 0.18 -1.81
N GLU A 143 1.88 0.25 -2.32
CA GLU A 143 2.89 1.22 -1.89
C GLU A 143 2.41 2.67 -2.07
N GLN A 144 1.64 2.97 -3.12
CA GLN A 144 1.04 4.30 -3.32
C GLN A 144 -0.10 4.57 -2.34
N ILE A 145 -1.04 3.64 -2.19
CA ILE A 145 -2.20 3.81 -1.29
C ILE A 145 -1.72 4.02 0.16
N PHE A 146 -0.70 3.27 0.58
CA PHE A 146 -0.13 3.34 1.92
C PHE A 146 1.06 4.30 2.06
N SER A 147 1.40 5.05 1.01
CA SER A 147 2.45 6.07 1.10
C SER A 147 2.10 7.11 2.18
N PRO A 148 3.05 7.46 3.06
CA PRO A 148 2.88 8.56 4.01
C PRO A 148 3.00 9.93 3.33
N LEU A 149 3.55 9.99 2.11
CA LEU A 149 3.82 11.22 1.38
C LEU A 149 2.61 11.63 0.52
N VAL A 150 1.50 11.97 1.20
CA VAL A 150 0.23 12.36 0.55
C VAL A 150 0.27 13.83 0.15
N VAL A 151 0.27 14.08 -1.16
CA VAL A 151 0.24 15.43 -1.75
C VAL A 151 -1.17 15.99 -1.79
N SER A 152 -2.16 15.15 -2.14
CA SER A 152 -3.58 15.50 -2.13
C SER A 152 -4.47 14.25 -2.03
N GLY A 153 -5.74 14.44 -1.71
CA GLY A 153 -6.73 13.34 -1.71
C GLY A 153 -6.69 12.44 -0.47
N ALA A 154 -6.28 12.97 0.69
CA ALA A 154 -6.23 12.23 1.95
C ALA A 154 -7.57 11.60 2.33
N ASP A 155 -8.70 12.29 2.12
CA ASP A 155 -10.04 11.77 2.42
C ASP A 155 -10.42 10.59 1.51
N PHE A 156 -10.03 10.64 0.24
CA PHE A 156 -10.21 9.52 -0.69
C PHE A 156 -9.38 8.31 -0.25
N LEU A 157 -8.11 8.51 0.10
CA LEU A 157 -7.25 7.46 0.62
C LEU A 157 -7.78 6.89 1.95
N ALA A 158 -8.36 7.72 2.82
CA ALA A 158 -8.98 7.27 4.06
C ALA A 158 -10.17 6.34 3.81
N ARG A 159 -10.97 6.59 2.75
CA ARG A 159 -12.05 5.68 2.30
C ARG A 159 -11.50 4.40 1.67
N LEU A 160 -10.44 4.47 0.87
CA LEU A 160 -9.89 3.34 0.12
C LEU A 160 -9.03 2.39 0.98
N ARG A 161 -8.25 2.91 1.92
CA ARG A 161 -7.28 2.13 2.72
C ARG A 161 -7.89 0.91 3.43
N PRO A 162 -9.08 0.97 4.06
CA PRO A 162 -9.71 -0.21 4.66
C PRO A 162 -9.97 -1.36 3.67
N LEU A 163 -10.30 -1.04 2.40
CA LEU A 163 -10.45 -2.04 1.35
C LEU A 163 -9.08 -2.52 0.83
N ALA A 164 -8.12 -1.60 0.69
CA ALA A 164 -6.76 -1.93 0.25
C ALA A 164 -6.01 -2.81 1.25
N THR A 165 -6.26 -2.68 2.57
CA THR A 165 -5.70 -3.57 3.59
C THR A 165 -6.13 -5.01 3.35
N GLN A 166 -7.37 -5.24 2.92
CA GLN A 166 -7.87 -6.57 2.57
C GLN A 166 -7.28 -7.10 1.25
N CYS A 167 -6.63 -6.25 0.45
CA CYS A 167 -5.90 -6.64 -0.76
C CYS A 167 -4.44 -7.03 -0.47
N VAL A 168 -3.97 -6.85 0.77
CA VAL A 168 -2.68 -7.37 1.22
C VAL A 168 -2.81 -8.88 1.39
N THR A 169 -2.44 -9.58 0.33
CA THR A 169 -2.63 -11.02 0.14
C THR A 169 -1.27 -11.71 0.07
N ARG A 170 -1.23 -13.03 0.29
CA ARG A 170 0.03 -13.77 0.14
C ARG A 170 0.57 -13.71 -1.30
N HIS A 171 -0.30 -13.54 -2.30
CA HIS A 171 0.09 -13.47 -3.71
C HIS A 171 0.75 -12.14 -4.11
N CYS A 172 0.77 -11.13 -3.23
CA CYS A 172 1.66 -9.97 -3.39
C CYS A 172 3.14 -10.39 -3.51
N TYR A 173 3.49 -11.57 -2.98
CA TYR A 173 4.77 -12.23 -3.22
C TYR A 173 5.21 -12.16 -4.69
N HIS A 174 4.34 -12.49 -5.66
CA HIS A 174 4.72 -12.56 -7.06
C HIS A 174 5.17 -11.20 -7.62
N HIS A 175 4.58 -10.11 -7.13
CA HIS A 175 4.99 -8.76 -7.49
C HIS A 175 6.41 -8.46 -7.01
N TYR A 176 6.67 -8.61 -5.71
CA TYR A 176 7.97 -8.32 -5.12
C TYR A 176 9.07 -9.26 -5.63
N ARG A 177 8.74 -10.54 -5.79
CA ARG A 177 9.62 -11.56 -6.36
C ARG A 177 10.01 -11.24 -7.80
N GLY A 178 9.04 -10.87 -8.64
CA GLY A 178 9.28 -10.47 -10.02
C GLY A 178 10.09 -9.17 -10.14
N PHE A 179 9.84 -8.20 -9.25
CA PHE A 179 10.64 -6.98 -9.20
C PHE A 179 12.08 -7.28 -8.80
N LEU A 180 12.30 -8.09 -7.76
CA LEU A 180 13.64 -8.51 -7.33
C LEU A 180 14.40 -9.18 -8.49
N GLN A 181 13.77 -10.11 -9.22
CA GLN A 181 14.38 -10.73 -10.40
C GLN A 181 14.74 -9.71 -11.48
N THR A 182 13.92 -8.68 -11.67
CA THR A 182 14.22 -7.59 -12.63
C THR A 182 15.47 -6.81 -12.22
N GLN A 183 15.62 -6.50 -10.93
CA GLN A 183 16.83 -5.85 -10.42
C GLN A 183 18.06 -6.75 -10.52
N ARG A 184 17.95 -8.05 -10.20
CA ARG A 184 19.07 -9.00 -10.37
C ARG A 184 19.51 -9.10 -11.83
N LYS A 185 18.58 -9.14 -12.79
CA LYS A 185 18.89 -9.09 -14.22
C LYS A 185 19.56 -7.78 -14.64
N LEU A 186 19.19 -6.65 -14.03
CA LEU A 186 19.83 -5.37 -14.28
C LEU A 186 21.28 -5.37 -13.77
N MET A 187 21.53 -5.87 -12.55
CA MET A 187 22.87 -6.01 -11.99
C MET A 187 23.81 -6.82 -12.89
N GLN A 188 23.32 -7.92 -13.47
CA GLN A 188 24.10 -8.77 -14.37
C GLN A 188 24.49 -8.09 -15.69
N LYS A 189 23.71 -7.11 -16.13
CA LYS A 189 23.96 -6.35 -17.37
C LYS A 189 24.85 -5.13 -17.13
N GLU A 190 24.96 -4.68 -15.89
CA GLU A 190 25.78 -3.54 -15.54
C GLU A 190 27.27 -3.95 -15.51
N PRO A 191 28.15 -3.26 -16.25
CA PRO A 191 29.59 -3.54 -16.19
C PRO A 191 30.16 -3.24 -14.80
N VAL A 192 29.53 -2.30 -14.08
CA VAL A 192 29.75 -2.07 -12.66
C VAL A 192 28.41 -1.88 -11.97
N VAL A 193 28.13 -2.69 -10.95
CA VAL A 193 26.88 -2.65 -10.19
C VAL A 193 26.79 -1.31 -9.46
N ARG A 194 25.66 -0.62 -9.63
CA ARG A 194 25.42 0.68 -8.98
C ARG A 194 24.73 0.50 -7.63
N ALA A 195 25.05 1.37 -6.66
CA ALA A 195 24.38 1.42 -5.36
C ALA A 195 22.86 1.57 -5.50
N LYS A 196 22.39 2.40 -6.46
CA LYS A 196 20.96 2.54 -6.80
C LYS A 196 20.33 1.17 -7.08
N THR A 197 20.92 0.36 -7.97
CA THR A 197 20.37 -0.94 -8.36
C THR A 197 20.24 -1.89 -7.14
N LEU A 198 21.25 -1.91 -6.27
CA LEU A 198 21.21 -2.70 -5.04
C LEU A 198 20.14 -2.22 -4.06
N LEU A 199 20.04 -0.91 -3.82
CA LEU A 199 19.03 -0.34 -2.93
C LEU A 199 17.62 -0.70 -3.39
N TYR A 200 17.35 -0.66 -4.70
CA TYR A 200 16.08 -1.11 -5.24
C TYR A 200 15.85 -2.61 -5.03
N ALA A 201 16.88 -3.47 -5.21
CA ALA A 201 16.78 -4.90 -4.97
C ALA A 201 16.49 -5.24 -3.50
N TYR A 202 17.26 -4.68 -2.57
CA TYR A 202 17.06 -4.89 -1.14
C TYR A 202 15.70 -4.34 -0.68
N ARG A 203 15.32 -3.13 -1.12
CA ARG A 203 14.03 -2.54 -0.76
C ARG A 203 12.87 -3.44 -1.14
N VAL A 204 12.80 -3.95 -2.37
CA VAL A 204 11.67 -4.81 -2.76
C VAL A 204 11.67 -6.17 -2.06
N ALA A 205 12.84 -6.75 -1.80
CA ALA A 205 12.94 -7.99 -1.05
C ALA A 205 12.48 -7.80 0.40
N MET A 206 12.96 -6.76 1.06
CA MET A 206 12.63 -6.41 2.44
C MET A 206 11.16 -6.01 2.59
N THR A 207 10.60 -5.22 1.66
CA THR A 207 9.17 -4.89 1.63
C THR A 207 8.33 -6.16 1.46
N GLY A 208 8.68 -7.03 0.52
CA GLY A 208 7.95 -8.29 0.29
C GLY A 208 7.95 -9.20 1.52
N VAL A 209 9.12 -9.39 2.14
CA VAL A 209 9.24 -10.18 3.39
C VAL A 209 8.44 -9.53 4.51
N HIS A 210 8.60 -8.22 4.72
CA HIS A 210 7.88 -7.50 5.77
C HIS A 210 6.37 -7.68 5.59
N LEU A 211 5.86 -7.45 4.39
CA LEU A 211 4.45 -7.56 4.05
C LEU A 211 3.91 -8.97 4.30
N LEU A 212 4.61 -10.00 3.81
CA LEU A 212 4.16 -11.39 3.96
C LEU A 212 4.18 -11.87 5.42
N GLU A 213 5.09 -11.35 6.24
CA GLU A 213 5.24 -11.69 7.66
C GLU A 213 4.25 -10.91 8.57
N THR A 214 3.77 -9.73 8.16
CA THR A 214 3.02 -8.81 9.04
C THR A 214 1.65 -8.38 8.54
N GLY A 215 1.39 -8.49 7.24
CA GLY A 215 0.21 -7.91 6.60
C GLY A 215 0.24 -6.39 6.47
N THR A 216 1.38 -5.72 6.73
CA THR A 216 1.53 -4.27 6.58
C THR A 216 2.45 -3.92 5.42
N VAL A 217 2.17 -2.81 4.75
CA VAL A 217 3.01 -2.29 3.65
C VAL A 217 4.01 -1.31 4.25
N GLU A 218 5.30 -1.55 4.02
CA GLU A 218 6.38 -0.62 4.35
C GLU A 218 7.36 -0.59 3.17
N SER A 219 7.59 0.61 2.63
CA SER A 219 8.40 0.85 1.43
C SER A 219 9.67 1.63 1.73
N HIS A 220 9.75 2.27 2.90
CA HIS A 220 10.87 3.07 3.32
C HIS A 220 12.01 2.16 3.80
N LEU A 221 13.05 2.05 2.98
CA LEU A 221 14.17 1.13 3.21
C LEU A 221 14.88 1.37 4.56
N PRO A 222 15.15 2.60 5.02
CA PRO A 222 15.73 2.83 6.35
C PRO A 222 14.86 2.24 7.48
N THR A 223 13.54 2.42 7.42
CA THR A 223 12.61 1.86 8.42
C THR A 223 12.56 0.33 8.36
N LEU A 224 12.58 -0.25 7.16
CA LEU A 224 12.74 -1.71 7.02
C LEU A 224 14.07 -2.18 7.63
N ASN A 225 15.13 -1.40 7.49
CA ASN A 225 16.45 -1.77 7.99
C ASN A 225 16.56 -1.67 9.52
N GLU A 226 15.75 -0.84 10.18
CA GLU A 226 15.62 -0.88 11.65
C GLU A 226 15.15 -2.26 12.14
N ARG A 227 14.29 -2.93 11.35
CA ARG A 227 13.81 -4.29 11.64
C ARG A 227 14.85 -5.36 11.29
N PHE A 228 15.49 -5.23 10.12
CA PHE A 228 16.30 -6.32 9.56
C PHE A 228 17.80 -6.21 9.84
N GLY A 229 18.31 -5.05 10.24
CA GLY A 229 19.64 -4.87 10.79
C GLY A 229 20.79 -5.10 9.80
N LEU A 230 20.61 -4.81 8.51
CA LEU A 230 21.68 -4.98 7.52
C LEU A 230 22.66 -3.81 7.61
N SER A 231 23.89 -4.09 8.04
CA SER A 231 24.93 -3.07 8.30
C SER A 231 25.39 -2.30 7.06
N TYR A 232 25.25 -2.90 5.87
CA TYR A 232 25.69 -2.31 4.61
C TYR A 232 24.65 -1.38 3.94
N ILE A 233 23.39 -1.37 4.40
CA ILE A 233 22.35 -0.51 3.80
C ILE A 233 22.64 0.99 4.00
N PRO A 234 23.01 1.48 5.21
CA PRO A 234 23.36 2.89 5.39
C PRO A 234 24.50 3.35 4.48
N GLU A 235 25.50 2.50 4.27
CA GLU A 235 26.62 2.78 3.39
C GLU A 235 26.17 2.88 1.92
N LEU A 236 25.33 1.93 1.45
CA LEU A 236 24.77 2.00 0.09
C LEU A 236 23.92 3.25 -0.13
N VAL A 237 23.15 3.68 0.88
CA VAL A 237 22.37 4.92 0.83
C VAL A 237 23.30 6.11 0.71
N ALA A 238 24.33 6.22 1.56
CA ALA A 238 25.30 7.30 1.52
C ALA A 238 25.99 7.39 0.14
N ARG A 239 26.42 6.24 -0.42
CA ARG A 239 27.00 6.16 -1.77
C ARG A 239 26.03 6.56 -2.88
N LYS A 240 24.72 6.34 -2.71
CA LYS A 240 23.72 6.76 -3.72
C LYS A 240 23.44 8.26 -3.65
N VAL A 241 23.48 8.85 -2.45
CA VAL A 241 23.24 10.27 -2.24
C VAL A 241 24.42 11.10 -2.74
N ASP A 242 25.64 10.59 -2.57
CA ASP A 242 26.86 11.22 -3.04
C ASP A 242 27.12 10.86 -4.52
N ALA A 243 26.97 11.84 -5.41
CA ALA A 243 27.23 11.67 -6.85
C ALA A 243 28.72 11.42 -7.17
N GLU A 244 29.64 11.68 -6.23
CA GLU A 244 31.08 11.40 -6.38
C GLU A 244 31.48 9.99 -5.89
N ALA A 245 30.53 9.19 -5.38
CA ALA A 245 30.81 7.87 -4.85
C ALA A 245 31.33 6.91 -5.95
N THR A 246 32.46 6.28 -5.65
CA THR A 246 33.12 5.31 -6.54
C THR A 246 32.19 4.11 -6.82
N PRO A 247 32.14 3.59 -8.07
CA PRO A 247 31.42 2.36 -8.39
C PRO A 247 31.84 1.19 -7.50
N LEU A 248 30.91 0.28 -7.17
CA LEU A 248 31.20 -0.92 -6.37
C LEU A 248 32.29 -1.74 -7.06
N THR A 249 33.46 -1.87 -6.44
CA THR A 249 34.56 -2.68 -6.98
C THR A 249 34.20 -4.17 -6.90
N GLY A 250 34.83 -5.04 -7.70
CA GLY A 250 34.41 -6.43 -7.93
C GLY A 250 34.22 -7.31 -6.68
N THR A 251 34.84 -6.96 -5.54
CA THR A 251 34.67 -7.66 -4.26
C THR A 251 33.32 -7.37 -3.58
N ASP A 252 32.71 -6.21 -3.85
CA ASP A 252 31.39 -5.82 -3.30
C ASP A 252 30.24 -6.52 -4.06
N ALA A 253 30.39 -6.77 -5.36
CA ALA A 253 29.32 -7.34 -6.18
C ALA A 253 28.99 -8.80 -5.80
N ALA A 254 30.00 -9.65 -5.63
CA ALA A 254 29.81 -11.06 -5.26
C ALA A 254 29.15 -11.21 -3.88
N PHE A 255 29.53 -10.36 -2.93
CA PHE A 255 28.89 -10.27 -1.62
C PHE A 255 27.40 -9.95 -1.76
N HIS A 256 27.04 -8.88 -2.47
CA HIS A 256 25.64 -8.49 -2.63
C HIS A 256 24.82 -9.51 -3.42
N HIS A 257 25.42 -10.23 -4.37
CA HIS A 257 24.77 -11.35 -5.03
C HIS A 257 24.39 -12.46 -4.03
N SER A 258 25.32 -12.88 -3.19
CA SER A 258 25.08 -13.90 -2.16
C SER A 258 24.03 -13.45 -1.14
N GLU A 259 24.09 -12.20 -0.69
CA GLU A 259 23.08 -11.65 0.24
C GLU A 259 21.69 -11.64 -0.40
N LEU A 260 21.58 -11.23 -1.67
CA LEU A 260 20.30 -11.23 -2.37
C LEU A 260 19.75 -12.64 -2.61
N ASP A 261 20.60 -13.66 -2.75
CA ASP A 261 20.16 -15.05 -2.78
C ASP A 261 19.51 -15.47 -1.45
N GLY A 262 20.11 -15.05 -0.32
CA GLY A 262 19.53 -15.26 1.01
C GLY A 262 18.18 -14.54 1.18
N TRP A 263 18.09 -13.30 0.71
CA TRP A 263 16.84 -12.51 0.74
C TRP A 263 15.74 -13.10 -0.16
N GLU A 264 16.13 -13.63 -1.32
CA GLU A 264 15.22 -14.34 -2.22
C GLU A 264 14.65 -15.59 -1.54
N GLN A 265 15.50 -16.39 -0.89
CA GLN A 265 15.05 -17.55 -0.12
C GLN A 265 14.15 -17.15 1.06
N ARG A 266 14.47 -16.06 1.76
CA ARG A 266 13.64 -15.55 2.85
C ARG A 266 12.27 -15.10 2.36
N LEU A 267 12.20 -14.45 1.20
CA LEU A 267 10.95 -14.07 0.56
C LEU A 267 10.10 -15.31 0.20
N ASP A 268 10.74 -16.35 -0.33
CA ASP A 268 10.09 -17.62 -0.67
C ASP A 268 9.55 -18.34 0.60
N GLN A 269 10.32 -18.32 1.70
CA GLN A 269 9.89 -18.86 2.99
C GLN A 269 8.73 -18.06 3.60
N ALA A 270 8.79 -16.72 3.55
CA ALA A 270 7.71 -15.85 4.01
C ALA A 270 6.43 -16.12 3.23
N PHE A 271 6.51 -16.34 1.91
CA PHE A 271 5.36 -16.72 1.10
C PHE A 271 4.80 -18.09 1.49
N ALA A 272 5.65 -19.10 1.68
CA ALA A 272 5.23 -20.44 2.08
C ALA A 272 4.54 -20.44 3.47
N GLY A 273 5.05 -19.64 4.41
CA GLY A 273 4.54 -19.53 5.78
C GLY A 273 3.40 -18.54 5.99
N SER A 274 3.11 -17.65 5.01
CA SER A 274 2.15 -16.57 5.18
C SER A 274 0.74 -17.07 5.50
N LYS A 275 0.05 -16.33 6.38
CA LYS A 275 -1.36 -16.53 6.75
C LYS A 275 -2.29 -15.46 6.16
N LEU A 276 -1.75 -14.62 5.28
CA LEU A 276 -2.54 -13.65 4.55
C LEU A 276 -3.55 -14.35 3.63
N PRO A 277 -4.68 -13.69 3.33
CA PRO A 277 -5.66 -14.23 2.39
C PRO A 277 -5.05 -14.43 1.00
N ASP A 278 -5.68 -15.32 0.22
CA ASP A 278 -5.30 -15.57 -1.16
C ASP A 278 -5.91 -14.50 -2.08
N ASP A 279 -7.20 -14.20 -1.91
CA ASP A 279 -7.96 -13.35 -2.82
C ASP A 279 -8.23 -11.94 -2.26
N ALA A 280 -8.25 -10.97 -3.18
CA ALA A 280 -8.71 -9.61 -2.88
C ALA A 280 -10.25 -9.55 -2.83
N PRO A 281 -10.86 -8.60 -2.10
CA PRO A 281 -12.30 -8.45 -2.01
C PRO A 281 -12.88 -7.76 -3.25
N VAL A 282 -12.92 -8.48 -4.38
CA VAL A 282 -13.32 -7.93 -5.69
C VAL A 282 -14.71 -7.30 -5.66
N ASP A 283 -15.68 -7.93 -5.00
CA ASP A 283 -17.06 -7.43 -4.93
C ASP A 283 -17.15 -6.09 -4.16
N LEU A 284 -16.45 -5.98 -3.02
CA LEU A 284 -16.41 -4.72 -2.26
C LEU A 284 -15.72 -3.59 -3.04
N LEU A 285 -14.66 -3.91 -3.77
CA LEU A 285 -13.99 -2.92 -4.64
C LEU A 285 -14.85 -2.53 -5.84
N ASN A 286 -15.66 -3.45 -6.35
CA ASN A 286 -16.64 -3.18 -7.40
C ASN A 286 -17.76 -2.26 -6.89
N GLU A 287 -18.33 -2.54 -5.72
CA GLU A 287 -19.32 -1.67 -5.08
C GLU A 287 -18.74 -0.26 -4.85
N PHE A 288 -17.53 -0.18 -4.29
CA PHE A 288 -16.84 1.09 -4.06
C PHE A 288 -16.69 1.93 -5.34
N VAL A 289 -16.28 1.34 -6.47
CA VAL A 289 -16.11 2.10 -7.71
C VAL A 289 -17.43 2.48 -8.36
N VAL A 290 -18.48 1.66 -8.20
CA VAL A 290 -19.83 1.98 -8.67
C VAL A 290 -20.38 3.16 -7.88
N GLU A 291 -20.32 3.12 -6.55
CA GLU A 291 -20.76 4.24 -5.68
C GLU A 291 -20.02 5.53 -6.01
N LEU A 292 -18.68 5.48 -6.09
CA LEU A 292 -17.86 6.64 -6.42
C LEU A 292 -18.25 7.29 -7.75
N ARG A 293 -18.67 6.49 -8.74
CA ARG A 293 -19.12 6.97 -10.05
C ARG A 293 -20.49 7.62 -9.99
N LEU A 294 -21.41 7.07 -9.20
CA LEU A 294 -22.76 7.61 -9.01
C LEU A 294 -22.76 8.88 -8.15
N GLU A 295 -21.83 9.01 -7.20
CA GLU A 295 -21.65 10.24 -6.40
C GLU A 295 -21.26 11.46 -7.25
N ARG A 296 -20.59 11.25 -8.39
CA ARG A 296 -19.97 12.30 -9.22
C ARG A 296 -20.54 12.36 -10.65
N SER A 297 -21.66 11.69 -10.89
CA SER A 297 -22.37 11.64 -12.19
C SER A 297 -23.36 12.77 -12.41
#